data_AF-A0A411L8M7-F1
#
_entry.id   AF-A0A411L8M7-F1
#
_cell.length_a   1.000
_cell.length_b   1.000
_cell.length_c   1.000
_cell.angle_alpha   90.00
_cell.angle_beta   90.00
_cell.angle_gamma   90.00
#
_symmetry.space_group_name_H-M   'P 1'
#
loop_
_entity.id
_entity.type
_entity.pdbx_description
1 polymer ?
#
loop_
_entity_poly.entity_id
_entity_poly.type
_entity_poly.pdbx_seq_one_letter_code
_entity_poly.pdbx_strand_id
1 'polypeptide(L)' 'KTQEKHSQWLLNRNRWLRTTRSLSNGSFRSNTLSESYQYLSNLFLSNERLLDQMTKTLLRKRWLFPDEMKIGFM' A
#
# COMPACT_ATOMS: atom_id res chain seq x y z
N LYS A 1 17.73 42.04 -13.86
CA LYS A 1 18.61 41.06 -13.18
C LYS A 1 17.84 40.21 -12.13
N THR A 2 16.64 39.73 -12.48
CA THR A 2 15.74 38.96 -11.57
C THR A 2 15.40 37.58 -12.12
N GLN A 3 15.47 37.38 -13.45
CA GLN A 3 15.26 36.07 -14.07
C GLN A 3 16.37 35.05 -13.76
N GLU A 4 17.63 35.47 -13.68
CA GLU A 4 18.77 34.54 -13.43
C GLU A 4 18.69 33.89 -12.04
N LYS A 5 18.24 34.64 -11.02
CA LYS A 5 18.05 34.13 -9.66
C LYS A 5 16.92 33.10 -9.59
N HIS A 6 15.85 33.32 -10.34
CA HIS A 6 14.72 32.38 -10.40
C HIS A 6 15.14 31.07 -11.09
N SER A 7 15.92 31.16 -12.16
CA SER A 7 16.45 29.98 -12.85
C SER A 7 17.41 29.18 -11.99
N GLN A 8 18.31 29.83 -11.24
CA GLN A 8 19.18 29.15 -10.27
C GLN A 8 18.38 28.46 -9.15
N TRP A 9 17.32 29.11 -8.67
CA TRP A 9 16.46 28.54 -7.64
C TRP A 9 15.70 27.30 -8.12
N LEU A 10 15.12 27.36 -9.32
CA LEU A 10 14.48 26.22 -9.97
C LEU A 10 15.46 25.07 -10.24
N LEU A 11 16.70 25.38 -10.66
CA LEU A 11 17.75 24.40 -10.88
C LEU A 11 18.16 23.70 -9.57
N ASN A 12 18.36 24.45 -8.48
CA ASN A 12 18.68 23.85 -7.17
C ASN A 12 17.56 22.97 -6.63
N ARG A 13 16.30 23.36 -6.83
CA ARG A 13 15.13 22.53 -6.46
C ARG A 13 15.12 21.20 -7.24
N ASN A 14 15.36 21.25 -8.54
CA ASN A 14 15.43 20.03 -9.37
C ASN A 14 16.65 19.16 -9.02
N ARG A 15 17.78 19.78 -8.67
CA ARG A 15 19.00 19.07 -8.26
C ARG A 15 18.80 18.33 -6.93
N TRP A 16 18.12 18.96 -5.97
CA TRP A 16 17.76 18.36 -4.67
C TRP A 16 16.77 17.21 -4.85
N LEU A 17 15.72 17.39 -5.65
CA LEU A 17 14.75 16.32 -5.97
C LEU A 17 15.41 15.11 -6.66
N ARG A 18 16.43 15.35 -7.50
CA ARG A 18 17.17 14.26 -8.17
C ARG A 18 18.06 13.48 -7.20
N THR A 19 18.60 14.13 -6.16
CA THR A 19 19.43 13.49 -5.14
C THR A 19 18.61 12.77 -4.06
N THR A 20 17.45 13.31 -3.66
CA THR A 20 16.54 12.63 -2.74
C THR A 20 15.86 11.41 -3.38
N ARG A 21 15.51 11.50 -4.67
CA ARG A 21 14.98 10.37 -5.44
C ARG A 21 16.00 9.27 -5.68
N SER A 22 17.30 9.58 -5.72
CA SER A 22 18.37 8.57 -5.77
C SER A 22 18.69 7.95 -4.40
N LEU A 23 18.40 8.66 -3.30
CA LEU A 23 18.56 8.13 -1.93
C LEU A 23 17.42 7.18 -1.52
N SER A 24 16.27 7.20 -2.20
CA SER A 24 15.13 6.36 -1.85
C SER A 24 15.22 4.89 -2.32
N ASN A 25 16.29 4.50 -3.02
CA ASN A 25 16.50 3.11 -3.44
C ASN A 25 17.32 2.28 -2.43
N GLY A 26 17.63 2.84 -1.26
CA GLY A 26 18.55 2.24 -0.28
C GLY A 26 17.93 1.74 1.02
N SER A 27 16.61 1.64 1.17
CA SER A 27 16.04 1.06 2.39
C SER A 27 15.87 -0.46 2.25
N PHE A 28 16.98 -1.18 2.37
CA PHE A 28 17.03 -2.65 2.41
C PHE A 28 16.21 -3.30 3.55
N ARG A 29 15.59 -2.52 4.44
CA ARG A 29 14.73 -2.99 5.54
C ARG A 29 13.22 -2.88 5.27
N SER A 30 12.80 -2.18 4.22
CA SER A 30 11.38 -1.87 3.95
C SER A 30 10.76 -2.75 2.87
N ASN A 31 11.58 -3.46 2.08
CA ASN A 31 11.09 -4.29 0.98
C ASN A 31 10.29 -5.48 1.50
N THR A 32 10.71 -6.15 2.58
CA THR A 32 9.98 -7.31 3.12
C THR A 32 8.58 -6.94 3.61
N LEU A 33 8.43 -5.82 4.32
CA LEU A 33 7.11 -5.35 4.76
C LEU A 33 6.25 -4.89 3.58
N SER A 34 6.84 -4.15 2.64
CA SER A 34 6.13 -3.71 1.43
C SER A 34 5.68 -4.88 0.57
N GLU A 35 6.52 -5.89 0.38
CA GLU A 35 6.20 -7.12 -0.36
C GLU A 35 5.13 -7.93 0.37
N SER A 36 5.21 -8.06 1.70
CA SER A 36 4.18 -8.74 2.49
C SER A 36 2.83 -8.02 2.40
N TYR A 37 2.84 -6.69 2.45
CA TYR A 37 1.64 -5.87 2.27
C TYR A 37 1.06 -6.04 0.87
N GLN A 38 1.91 -6.01 -0.16
CA GLN A 38 1.48 -6.16 -1.54
C GLN A 38 0.90 -7.55 -1.81
N TYR A 39 1.50 -8.60 -1.25
CA TYR A 39 0.97 -9.96 -1.32
C TYR A 39 -0.41 -10.07 -0.64
N LEU A 40 -0.53 -9.59 0.60
CA LEU A 40 -1.79 -9.61 1.33
C LEU A 40 -2.87 -8.77 0.63
N SER A 41 -2.52 -7.58 0.15
CA SER A 41 -3.44 -6.73 -0.61
C SER A 41 -3.97 -7.46 -1.85
N ASN A 42 -3.11 -8.11 -2.62
CA ASN A 42 -3.52 -8.87 -3.80
C ASN A 42 -4.40 -10.08 -3.43
N LEU A 43 -4.09 -10.76 -2.32
CA LEU A 43 -4.89 -11.87 -1.81
C LEU A 43 -6.31 -11.41 -1.40
N PHE A 44 -6.45 -10.25 -0.76
CA PHE A 44 -7.77 -9.72 -0.41
C PHE A 44 -8.53 -9.22 -1.64
N LEU A 45 -7.84 -8.56 -2.58
CA LEU A 45 -8.44 -8.09 -3.84
C LEU A 45 -8.93 -9.25 -4.72
N SER A 46 -8.18 -10.37 -4.79
CA SER A 46 -8.63 -11.55 -5.54
C SER A 46 -9.82 -12.26 -4.91
N ASN A 47 -10.10 -12.00 -3.63
CA ASN A 47 -11.15 -12.67 -2.84
C ASN A 47 -12.23 -11.68 -2.34
N GLU A 48 -12.42 -10.55 -3.03
CA GLU A 48 -13.38 -9.50 -2.63
C GLU A 48 -14.78 -10.02 -2.34
N ARG A 49 -15.31 -10.92 -3.20
CA ARG A 49 -16.66 -11.49 -3.03
C ARG A 49 -16.77 -12.32 -1.75
N LEU A 50 -15.73 -13.09 -1.44
CA LEU A 50 -15.63 -13.89 -0.22
C LEU A 50 -15.62 -12.99 1.02
N LEU A 51 -14.80 -11.94 0.97
CA LEU A 51 -14.66 -10.96 2.04
C LEU A 51 -15.97 -10.21 2.32
N ASP A 52 -16.70 -9.85 1.26
CA ASP A 52 -18.00 -9.19 1.36
C ASP A 52 -19.04 -10.11 2.04
N GLN A 53 -19.07 -11.39 1.68
CA GLN A 53 -19.94 -12.36 2.34
C GLN A 53 -19.56 -12.55 3.82
N MET A 54 -18.26 -12.61 4.15
CA MET A 54 -17.78 -12.74 5.52
C MET A 54 -18.17 -11.51 6.34
N THR A 55 -18.02 -10.32 5.77
CA THR A 55 -18.39 -9.05 6.41
C THR A 55 -19.89 -8.98 6.68
N LYS A 56 -20.73 -9.38 5.71
CA LYS A 56 -22.18 -9.46 5.89
C LYS A 56 -22.58 -10.44 6.98
N THR A 57 -21.93 -11.59 7.05
CA THR A 57 -22.21 -12.60 8.08
C THR A 57 -21.76 -12.12 9.46
N LEU A 58 -20.60 -11.47 9.54
CA LEU A 58 -20.09 -10.88 10.78
C LEU A 58 -21.02 -9.77 11.30
N LEU A 59 -21.53 -8.92 10.42
CA LEU A 59 -22.50 -7.88 10.79
C LEU A 59 -23.83 -8.47 11.28
N ARG A 60 -24.25 -9.62 10.76
CA ARG A 60 -25.49 -10.30 11.17
C ARG A 60 -25.35 -11.03 12.50
N LYS A 61 -24.27 -11.80 12.67
CA LYS A 61 -24.08 -12.68 13.84
C LYS A 61 -23.27 -12.05 14.98
N ARG A 62 -22.57 -10.93 14.73
CA ARG A 62 -21.54 -10.31 15.59
C ARG A 62 -20.33 -11.19 15.94
N TRP A 63 -20.37 -12.47 15.63
CA TRP A 63 -19.33 -13.48 15.85
C TRP A 63 -19.32 -14.46 14.68
N LEU A 64 -18.15 -14.98 14.34
CA LEU A 64 -17.98 -15.90 13.22
C LEU A 64 -17.01 -17.00 13.65
N PHE A 65 -17.52 -18.22 13.79
CA PHE A 65 -16.72 -19.37 14.23
C PHE A 65 -15.95 -19.97 13.05
N PRO A 66 -14.77 -20.58 13.29
CA PRO A 66 -13.97 -21.21 12.24
C PRO A 66 -14.72 -22.30 11.46
N ASP A 67 -15.64 -23.01 12.11
CA ASP A 67 -16.45 -24.06 11.47
C ASP A 67 -17.48 -23.47 10.51
N GLU A 68 -18.08 -22.33 10.85
CA GLU A 68 -18.99 -21.61 9.95
C GLU A 68 -18.24 -21.02 8.74
N MET A 69 -16.96 -20.65 8.93
CA MET A 69 -16.11 -20.20 7.83
C MET A 69 -15.87 -21.30 6.79
N LYS A 70 -15.63 -22.53 7.25
CA LYS A 70 -15.40 -23.68 6.35
C LYS A 70 -16.65 -24.10 5.57
N ILE A 71 -17.82 -23.95 6.17
CA ILE A 71 -19.09 -24.40 5.57
C ILE A 71 -19.73 -23.31 4.69
N GLY A 72 -19.59 -22.04 5.06
CA GLY A 72 -20.29 -20.94 4.40
C GLY A 72 -19.55 -20.27 3.25
N PHE A 73 -18.24 -20.52 3.10
CA PHE A 73 -17.34 -19.72 2.25
C PHE A 73 -16.37 -20.56 1.40
N MET A 74 -16.32 -21.89 1.57
CA MET A 74 -15.59 -22.81 0.67
C MET A 74 -16.57 -23.43 -0.33
#